data_AF-A0AA88II40-F1
#
_entry.id   AF-A0AA88II40-F1
#
_cell.length_a   1.000
_cell.length_b   1.000
_cell.length_c   1.000
_cell.angle_alpha   90.00
_cell.angle_beta   90.00
_cell.angle_gamma   90.00
#
_symmetry.space_group_name_H-M   'P 1'
#
loop_
_entity.id
_entity.type
_entity.pdbx_description
1 polymer ?
#
loop_
_entity_poly.entity_id
_entity_poly.type
_entity_poly.pdbx_seq_one_letter_code
_entity_poly.pdbx_strand_id
1 'polypeptide(L)'
;MVVAYRYVYKSEKGYVIREDPVTIFDAFQTLSGVSDDEETNTTQNFEERLDGKSFGRLLLSEIIKSGLDMTKCVGQGYDKAASMSSLVNRAAGEIKRSYQLTDYFHCVSHATNLSCSKTVSVPILRNAQDVVRETISHFSSSGKRTRLLKKHLMSDNCRAETVIRLCTTRFVERGMRQ
;
A
#
# COMPACT_ATOMS: atom_id res chain seq x y z
N MET A 1 0.78 -0.88 1.34
CA MET A 1 1.16 0.51 1.01
C MET A 1 1.28 0.60 -0.49
N VAL A 2 0.70 1.63 -1.14
CA VAL A 2 0.86 1.77 -2.60
C VAL A 2 2.27 2.27 -2.91
N VAL A 3 2.96 1.53 -3.78
CA VAL A 3 4.24 1.92 -4.36
C VAL A 3 4.05 2.13 -5.85
N ALA A 4 4.49 3.28 -6.35
CA ALA A 4 4.48 3.61 -7.77
C ALA A 4 5.93 3.80 -8.26
N TYR A 5 6.22 3.28 -9.45
CA TYR A 5 7.52 3.53 -10.09
C TYR A 5 7.33 4.24 -11.40
N ARG A 6 8.24 5.17 -11.70
CA ARG A 6 8.36 5.80 -13.01
C ARG A 6 9.50 5.18 -13.77
N TYR A 7 9.24 4.73 -14.99
CA TYR A 7 10.25 4.13 -15.84
C TYR A 7 10.21 4.69 -17.25
N VAL A 8 11.38 4.69 -17.88
CA VAL A 8 11.56 5.12 -19.27
C VAL A 8 11.52 3.90 -20.18
N TYR A 9 10.73 3.98 -21.24
CA TYR A 9 10.76 2.98 -22.31
C TYR A 9 10.77 3.66 -23.67
N LYS A 10 11.34 2.95 -24.64
CA LYS A 10 11.43 3.41 -26.02
C LYS A 10 10.16 3.01 -26.76
N SER A 11 9.47 3.99 -27.32
CA SER A 11 8.38 3.85 -28.27
C SER A 11 8.86 4.20 -29.67
N GLU A 12 8.07 3.86 -30.69
CA GLU A 12 8.29 4.26 -32.08
C GLU A 12 8.41 5.79 -32.25
N LYS A 13 7.77 6.56 -31.35
CA LYS A 13 7.74 8.04 -31.38
C LYS A 13 8.77 8.71 -30.45
N GLY A 14 9.67 7.94 -29.83
CA GLY A 14 10.68 8.45 -28.90
C GLY A 14 10.59 7.82 -27.49
N TYR A 15 11.18 8.49 -26.51
CA TYR A 15 11.15 8.02 -25.11
C TYR A 15 9.87 8.48 -24.42
N VAL A 16 9.22 7.56 -23.71
CA VAL A 16 8.02 7.85 -22.92
C VAL A 16 8.29 7.45 -21.47
N ILE A 17 7.82 8.27 -20.54
CA ILE A 17 7.80 7.97 -19.12
C ILE A 17 6.44 7.37 -18.78
N ARG A 18 6.43 6.18 -18.19
CA ARG A 18 5.24 5.55 -17.61
C ARG A 18 5.34 5.52 -16.10
N GLU A 19 4.20 5.64 -15.44
CA GLU A 19 4.05 5.44 -14.00
C GLU A 19 3.09 4.28 -13.79
N ASP A 20 3.58 3.19 -13.21
CA ASP A 20 2.72 2.06 -12.86
C ASP A 20 2.69 1.91 -11.33
N PRO A 21 1.49 1.77 -10.72
CA PRO A 21 1.38 1.31 -9.34
C PRO A 21 1.78 -0.17 -9.31
N VAL A 22 2.97 -0.47 -8.80
CA VAL A 22 3.56 -1.80 -8.93
C VAL A 22 2.84 -2.83 -8.07
N THR A 23 2.39 -2.46 -6.86
CA THR A 23 1.44 -3.25 -6.06
C THR A 23 1.13 -2.57 -4.72
N ILE A 24 0.19 -3.13 -3.95
CA ILE A 24 0.09 -2.93 -2.51
C ILE A 24 1.19 -3.77 -1.86
N PHE A 25 2.30 -3.13 -1.52
CA PHE A 25 3.38 -3.78 -0.78
C PHE A 25 2.95 -3.98 0.67
N ASP A 26 2.91 -5.23 1.11
CA ASP A 26 2.71 -5.61 2.51
C ASP A 26 4.03 -6.09 3.11
N ALA A 27 4.77 -5.13 3.68
CA ALA A 27 6.06 -5.41 4.26
C ALA A 27 6.01 -6.42 5.42
N PHE A 28 4.88 -6.53 6.14
CA PHE A 28 4.75 -7.49 7.22
C PHE A 28 4.66 -8.92 6.66
N GLN A 29 3.81 -9.12 5.64
CA GLN A 29 3.70 -10.42 4.98
C GLN A 29 5.03 -10.84 4.35
N THR A 30 5.74 -9.89 3.73
CA THR A 30 7.05 -10.18 3.13
C THR A 30 8.11 -10.51 4.19
N LEU A 31 8.12 -9.86 5.37
CA LEU A 31 9.01 -10.22 6.47
C LEU A 31 8.68 -11.59 7.06
N SER A 32 7.40 -11.92 7.21
CA SER A 32 6.94 -13.22 7.71
C SER A 32 7.23 -14.39 6.76
N GLY A 33 7.55 -14.12 5.50
CA GLY A 33 7.92 -15.12 4.49
C GLY A 33 9.42 -15.32 4.30
N VAL A 34 10.27 -14.63 5.06
CA VAL A 34 11.75 -14.76 5.01
C VAL A 34 12.29 -15.77 6.04
N SER A 35 11.41 -16.45 6.80
CA SER A 35 11.81 -17.59 7.62
C SER A 35 11.96 -18.83 6.74
N ASP A 36 13.14 -19.04 6.18
CA ASP A 36 13.80 -20.35 6.10
C ASP A 36 15.29 -20.12 5.80
N ASP A 37 16.14 -20.82 6.54
CA ASP A 37 17.61 -20.86 6.51
C ASP A 37 18.37 -19.79 7.34
N GLU A 38 18.19 -19.80 8.66
CA GLU A 38 19.31 -20.07 9.60
C GLU A 38 18.79 -20.19 11.04
N GLU A 39 18.96 -21.39 11.60
CA GLU A 39 18.63 -21.73 12.97
C GLU A 39 19.63 -21.09 13.94
N THR A 40 19.24 -20.00 14.62
CA THR A 40 19.78 -19.69 15.94
C THR A 40 18.67 -19.32 16.91
N ASN A 41 18.43 -20.24 17.84
CA ASN A 41 17.55 -20.10 18.99
C ASN A 41 17.92 -18.86 19.81
N THR A 42 17.05 -17.84 19.81
CA THR A 42 16.88 -16.95 20.98
C THR A 42 15.46 -16.39 20.97
N THR A 43 14.67 -16.84 21.94
CA THR A 43 13.35 -16.33 22.26
C THR A 43 13.46 -14.86 22.70
N GLN A 44 13.26 -13.92 21.78
CA GLN A 44 13.00 -12.52 22.11
C GLN A 44 11.78 -12.05 21.33
N ASN A 45 10.88 -11.37 22.05
CA ASN A 45 9.76 -10.60 21.51
C ASN A 45 10.31 -9.55 20.54
N PHE A 46 10.47 -9.93 19.28
CA PHE A 46 10.96 -9.07 18.22
C PHE A 46 9.76 -8.30 17.66
N GLU A 47 9.44 -7.17 18.30
CA GLU A 47 8.82 -6.09 17.55
C GLU A 47 9.90 -5.56 16.59
N GLU A 48 10.10 -6.25 15.46
CA GLU A 48 11.08 -5.85 14.45
C GLU A 48 10.77 -4.42 14.02
N ARG A 49 11.56 -3.48 14.54
CA ARG A 49 11.54 -2.10 14.04
C ARG A 49 12.02 -2.16 12.60
N LEU A 50 11.05 -2.11 11.69
CA LEU A 50 11.25 -1.83 10.27
C LEU A 50 11.98 -0.48 10.13
N ASP A 51 13.30 -0.52 10.16
CA ASP A 51 14.20 0.56 9.75
C ASP A 51 13.95 0.88 8.27
N GLY A 52 13.94 2.16 7.92
CA GLY A 52 13.80 2.62 6.55
C GLY A 52 14.85 2.02 5.58
N LYS A 53 16.06 1.68 6.04
CA LYS A 53 17.05 0.97 5.20
C LYS A 53 16.65 -0.47 4.92
N SER A 54 16.28 -1.22 5.95
CA SER A 54 15.80 -2.61 5.81
C SER A 54 14.57 -2.66 4.93
N PHE A 55 13.67 -1.69 5.08
CA PHE A 55 12.52 -1.53 4.21
C PHE A 55 12.89 -1.19 2.76
N GLY A 56 13.85 -0.29 2.55
CA GLY A 56 14.34 0.05 1.21
C GLY A 56 14.93 -1.16 0.47
N ARG A 57 15.70 -1.99 1.18
CA ARG A 57 16.25 -3.25 0.64
C ARG A 57 15.16 -4.27 0.31
N LEU A 58 14.16 -4.39 1.18
CA LEU A 58 13.04 -5.31 1.01
C LEU A 58 12.11 -4.87 -0.13
N LEU A 59 11.89 -3.56 -0.29
CA LEU A 59 11.24 -3.01 -1.47
C LEU A 59 12.02 -3.34 -2.74
N LEU A 60 13.34 -3.10 -2.73
CA LEU A 60 14.18 -3.32 -3.89
C LEU A 60 14.15 -4.79 -4.35
N SER A 61 14.25 -5.74 -3.41
CA SER A 61 14.21 -7.16 -3.74
C SER A 61 12.86 -7.56 -4.36
N GLU A 62 11.75 -7.01 -3.87
CA GLU A 62 10.42 -7.31 -4.39
C GLU A 62 10.19 -6.76 -5.81
N ILE A 63 10.73 -5.57 -6.09
CA ILE A 63 10.67 -4.99 -7.45
C ILE A 63 11.44 -5.86 -8.43
N ILE A 64 12.66 -6.28 -8.05
CA ILE A 64 13.50 -7.12 -8.89
C ILE A 64 12.81 -8.46 -9.14
N LYS A 65 12.19 -9.06 -8.11
CA LYS A 65 11.36 -10.28 -8.25
C LYS A 65 10.17 -10.09 -9.19
N SER A 66 9.58 -8.89 -9.21
CA SER A 66 8.47 -8.54 -10.11
C SER A 66 8.90 -8.38 -11.57
N GLY A 67 10.20 -8.53 -11.89
CA GLY A 67 10.74 -8.45 -13.25
C GLY A 67 10.96 -7.01 -13.74
N LEU A 68 10.90 -6.02 -12.85
CA LEU A 68 11.12 -4.62 -13.20
C LEU A 68 12.61 -4.30 -13.31
N ASP A 69 12.99 -3.76 -14.47
CA ASP A 69 14.35 -3.31 -14.75
C ASP A 69 14.62 -1.95 -14.09
N MET A 70 15.26 -1.98 -12.93
CA MET A 70 15.58 -0.78 -12.15
C MET A 70 16.57 0.17 -12.83
N THR A 71 17.27 -0.25 -13.89
CA THR A 71 18.12 0.67 -14.67
C THR A 71 17.32 1.68 -15.50
N LYS A 72 16.06 1.34 -15.82
CA LYS A 72 15.10 2.22 -16.52
C LYS A 72 14.23 2.99 -15.56
N CYS A 73 14.29 2.69 -14.27
CA CYS A 73 13.56 3.39 -13.24
C CYS A 73 14.17 4.79 -13.04
N VAL A 74 13.32 5.80 -13.17
CA VAL A 74 13.66 7.22 -12.98
C VAL A 74 12.91 7.84 -11.81
N GLY A 75 11.96 7.11 -11.21
CA GLY A 75 11.29 7.59 -10.02
C GLY A 75 10.70 6.50 -9.13
N GLN A 76 10.72 6.78 -7.84
CA GLN A 76 10.15 5.96 -6.77
C GLN A 76 9.11 6.77 -5.98
N GLY A 77 7.88 6.24 -5.88
CA GLY A 77 6.72 6.95 -5.35
C GLY A 77 6.02 6.20 -4.24
N TYR A 78 5.94 6.81 -3.06
CA TYR A 78 5.22 6.29 -1.90
C TYR A 78 4.84 7.45 -0.95
N ASP A 79 4.28 7.13 0.23
CA ASP A 79 3.82 8.16 1.16
C ASP A 79 4.96 9.01 1.74
N LYS A 80 4.59 10.13 2.37
CA LYS A 80 5.51 11.05 3.06
C LYS A 80 5.80 10.63 4.50
N ALA A 81 5.53 9.37 4.88
CA ALA A 81 5.86 8.92 6.22
C ALA A 81 7.35 9.15 6.45
N ALA A 82 7.68 9.63 7.65
CA ALA A 82 9.05 10.00 7.96
C ALA A 82 9.98 8.83 7.60
N SER A 83 9.64 7.58 7.95
CA SER A 83 10.35 6.31 7.67
C SER A 83 10.66 6.03 6.20
N MET A 84 9.99 6.71 5.28
CA MET A 84 9.95 6.39 3.86
C MET A 84 10.66 7.45 3.01
N SER A 85 10.35 8.72 3.26
CA SER A 85 10.60 9.80 2.28
C SER A 85 11.94 10.52 2.43
N SER A 86 12.75 10.27 3.47
CA SER A 86 14.00 11.00 3.62
C SER A 86 15.17 10.37 2.84
N LEU A 87 16.01 11.23 2.26
CA LEU A 87 17.24 10.85 1.57
C LEU A 87 18.31 10.29 2.54
N VAL A 88 18.26 10.71 3.81
CA VAL A 88 19.18 10.27 4.86
C VAL A 88 18.58 9.05 5.56
N ASN A 89 19.27 7.90 5.49
CA ASN A 89 18.98 6.67 6.24
C ASN A 89 17.58 6.05 6.10
N ARG A 90 16.89 6.23 4.97
CA ARG A 90 15.56 5.66 4.74
C ARG A 90 15.42 5.06 3.35
N ALA A 91 14.24 4.49 3.06
CA ALA A 91 13.99 3.70 1.86
C ALA A 91 14.34 4.44 0.56
N ALA A 92 13.96 5.72 0.46
CA ALA A 92 14.30 6.59 -0.67
C ALA A 92 15.79 6.73 -0.88
N GLY A 93 16.53 7.01 0.20
CA GLY A 93 17.97 7.12 0.17
C GLY A 93 18.66 5.82 -0.22
N GLU A 94 18.16 4.68 0.26
CA GLU A 94 18.72 3.36 -0.06
C GLU A 94 18.58 3.05 -1.56
N ILE A 95 17.38 3.21 -2.11
CA ILE A 95 17.11 2.96 -3.53
C ILE A 95 17.90 3.95 -4.40
N LYS A 96 18.02 5.23 -4.01
CA LYS A 96 18.79 6.24 -4.74
C LYS A 96 20.29 5.94 -4.73
N ARG A 97 20.84 5.33 -3.66
CA ARG A 97 22.24 4.90 -3.60
C ARG A 97 22.52 3.78 -4.60
N SER A 98 21.63 2.80 -4.71
CA SER A 98 21.74 1.70 -5.68
C SER A 98 21.44 2.14 -7.11
N TYR A 99 20.48 3.05 -7.29
CA TYR A 99 20.02 3.54 -8.60
C TYR A 99 19.94 5.07 -8.58
N GLN A 100 21.04 5.71 -8.97
CA GLN A 100 21.23 7.15 -8.88
C GLN A 100 20.25 7.95 -9.75
N LEU A 101 19.59 7.34 -10.73
CA LEU A 101 18.58 8.00 -11.57
C LEU A 101 17.17 7.96 -10.97
N THR A 102 16.95 7.22 -9.89
CA THR A 102 15.61 6.99 -9.32
C THR A 102 15.24 8.03 -8.27
N ASP A 103 14.59 9.11 -8.70
CA ASP A 103 14.18 10.20 -7.80
C ASP A 103 12.90 9.92 -7.01
N TYR A 104 12.88 10.36 -5.76
CA TYR A 104 11.67 10.28 -4.94
C TYR A 104 10.60 11.26 -5.42
N PHE A 105 9.36 10.77 -5.54
CA PHE A 105 8.19 11.62 -5.75
C PHE A 105 7.04 11.23 -4.82
N HIS A 106 6.13 12.17 -4.59
CA HIS A 106 4.97 11.92 -3.76
C HIS A 106 3.91 11.14 -4.55
N CYS A 107 3.49 9.97 -4.05
CA CYS A 107 2.51 9.14 -4.72
C CYS A 107 1.17 9.87 -4.93
N VAL A 108 0.68 9.89 -6.18
CA VAL A 108 -0.57 10.54 -6.55
C VAL A 108 -1.75 9.88 -5.85
N SER A 109 -1.78 8.54 -5.74
CA SER A 109 -2.83 7.82 -5.01
C SER A 109 -2.93 8.26 -3.55
N HIS A 110 -1.79 8.51 -2.90
CA HIS A 110 -1.77 9.03 -1.53
C HIS A 110 -2.27 10.48 -1.48
N ALA A 111 -1.86 11.34 -2.42
CA ALA A 111 -2.33 12.73 -2.50
C ALA A 111 -3.84 12.83 -2.74
N THR A 112 -4.38 11.99 -3.64
CA THR A 112 -5.82 11.90 -3.92
C THR A 112 -6.55 11.43 -2.68
N ASN A 113 -6.06 10.39 -2.03
CA ASN A 113 -6.66 9.88 -0.80
C ASN A 113 -6.67 10.94 0.31
N LEU A 114 -5.57 11.67 0.52
CA LEU A 114 -5.51 12.80 1.46
C LEU A 114 -6.52 13.90 1.10
N SER A 115 -6.70 14.18 -0.19
CA SER A 115 -7.68 15.15 -0.67
C SER A 115 -9.12 14.70 -0.37
N CYS A 116 -9.45 13.43 -0.63
CA CYS A 116 -10.73 12.84 -0.26
C CYS A 116 -10.97 12.92 1.26
N SER A 117 -9.96 12.57 2.08
CA SER A 117 -10.07 12.68 3.54
C SER A 117 -10.37 14.11 4.00
N LYS A 118 -9.84 15.13 3.31
CA LYS A 118 -10.17 16.53 3.59
C LYS A 118 -11.58 16.91 3.15
N THR A 119 -12.09 16.39 2.03
CA THR A 119 -13.46 16.69 1.57
C THR A 119 -14.54 16.21 2.53
N VAL A 120 -14.26 15.18 3.34
CA VAL A 120 -15.13 14.72 4.43
C VAL A 120 -15.37 15.81 5.50
N SER A 121 -14.60 16.89 5.53
CA SER A 121 -14.91 18.05 6.39
C SER A 121 -16.20 18.77 6.00
N VAL A 122 -16.66 18.63 4.75
CA VAL A 122 -17.91 19.21 4.26
C VAL A 122 -19.10 18.46 4.89
N PRO A 123 -20.06 19.16 5.55
CA PRO A 123 -21.12 18.51 6.33
C PRO A 123 -21.91 17.43 5.60
N ILE A 124 -22.29 17.66 4.34
CA ILE A 124 -23.07 16.69 3.57
C ILE A 124 -22.27 15.39 3.30
N LEU A 125 -20.98 15.53 2.98
CA LEU A 125 -20.09 14.39 2.74
C LEU A 125 -19.77 13.66 4.03
N ARG A 126 -19.58 14.41 5.13
CA ARG A 126 -19.39 13.85 6.47
C ARG A 126 -20.58 12.99 6.89
N ASN A 127 -21.78 13.56 6.83
CA ASN A 127 -23.01 12.89 7.25
C ASN A 127 -23.26 11.62 6.44
N ALA A 128 -23.04 11.68 5.11
CA ALA A 128 -23.12 10.50 4.26
C ALA A 128 -22.12 9.41 4.67
N GLN A 129 -20.87 9.81 4.96
CA GLN A 129 -19.86 8.86 5.42
C GLN A 129 -20.20 8.25 6.78
N ASP A 130 -20.77 9.03 7.70
CA ASP A 130 -21.17 8.57 9.03
C ASP A 130 -22.33 7.57 8.96
N VAL A 131 -23.30 7.78 8.07
CA VAL A 131 -24.37 6.79 7.80
C VAL A 131 -23.78 5.47 7.32
N VAL A 132 -22.81 5.50 6.40
CA VAL A 132 -22.14 4.28 5.93
C VAL A 132 -21.35 3.61 7.05
N ARG A 133 -20.61 4.38 7.87
CA ARG A 133 -19.86 3.85 9.04
C ARG A 133 -20.80 3.19 10.04
N GLU A 134 -21.92 3.83 10.34
CA GLU A 134 -22.91 3.30 11.29
C GLU A 134 -23.56 2.03 10.76
N THR A 135 -23.86 1.99 9.46
CA THR A 135 -24.37 0.77 8.81
C THR A 135 -23.37 -0.38 8.91
N ILE A 136 -22.09 -0.12 8.64
CA ILE A 136 -21.00 -1.11 8.82
C ILE A 136 -20.91 -1.56 10.28
N SER A 137 -20.97 -0.62 11.22
CA SER A 137 -20.92 -0.88 12.66
C SER A 137 -22.09 -1.75 13.09
N HIS A 138 -23.30 -1.48 12.58
CA HIS A 138 -24.49 -2.25 12.86
C HIS A 138 -24.28 -3.73 12.53
N PHE A 139 -23.84 -4.08 11.32
CA PHE A 139 -23.61 -5.48 10.96
C PHE A 139 -22.44 -6.12 11.70
N SER A 140 -21.33 -5.39 11.86
CA SER A 140 -20.08 -5.94 12.41
C SER A 140 -20.05 -6.05 13.94
N SER A 141 -20.88 -5.30 14.66
CA SER A 141 -20.98 -5.35 16.13
C SER A 141 -21.70 -6.59 16.67
N SER A 142 -22.34 -7.39 15.82
CA SER A 142 -23.05 -8.60 16.22
C SER A 142 -22.70 -9.79 15.36
N GLY A 143 -22.18 -10.85 15.99
CA GLY A 143 -21.91 -12.12 15.30
C GLY A 143 -23.15 -12.73 14.64
N LYS A 144 -24.35 -12.52 15.22
CA LYS A 144 -25.62 -12.95 14.60
C LYS A 144 -25.88 -12.21 13.29
N ARG A 145 -25.77 -10.87 13.29
CA ARG A 145 -25.98 -10.05 12.08
C ARG A 145 -24.92 -10.30 11.02
N THR A 146 -23.66 -10.45 11.42
CA THR A 146 -22.57 -10.81 10.50
C THR A 146 -22.82 -12.17 9.84
N ARG A 147 -23.29 -13.17 10.60
CA ARG A 147 -23.60 -14.50 10.05
C ARG A 147 -24.78 -14.47 9.06
N LEU A 148 -25.83 -13.72 9.37
CA LEU A 148 -26.97 -13.56 8.46
C LEU A 148 -26.57 -12.85 7.17
N LEU A 149 -25.78 -11.79 7.27
CA LEU A 149 -25.23 -11.09 6.11
C LEU A 149 -24.40 -12.04 5.23
N LYS A 150 -23.48 -12.80 5.82
CA LYS A 150 -22.69 -13.83 5.11
C LYS A 150 -23.58 -14.79 4.33
N LYS A 151 -24.63 -15.32 4.98
CA LYS A 151 -25.56 -16.26 4.35
C LYS A 151 -26.24 -15.67 3.12
N HIS A 152 -26.66 -14.40 3.15
CA HIS A 152 -27.27 -13.74 1.99
C HIS A 152 -26.25 -13.45 0.90
N LEU A 153 -25.06 -12.95 1.24
CA LEU A 153 -24.01 -12.69 0.25
C LEU A 153 -23.58 -13.96 -0.51
N MET A 154 -23.51 -15.11 0.18
CA MET A 154 -23.21 -16.39 -0.47
C MET A 154 -24.36 -16.89 -1.38
N SER A 155 -25.61 -16.56 -1.06
CA SER A 155 -26.77 -16.88 -1.89
C SER A 155 -26.79 -16.09 -3.20
N ASP A 156 -26.27 -14.86 -3.19
CA ASP A 156 -26.27 -13.95 -4.33
C ASP A 156 -24.97 -14.04 -5.17
N ASN A 157 -24.15 -15.08 -4.97
CA ASN A 157 -22.82 -15.22 -5.60
C ASN A 157 -21.92 -13.98 -5.43
N CYS A 158 -22.08 -13.24 -4.34
CA CYS A 158 -21.20 -12.12 -4.04
C CYS A 158 -19.83 -12.64 -3.60
N ARG A 159 -18.76 -12.11 -4.21
CA ARG A 159 -17.37 -12.41 -3.82
C ARG A 159 -17.00 -11.92 -2.42
N ALA A 160 -17.79 -11.02 -1.85
CA ALA A 160 -17.53 -10.43 -0.54
C ALA A 160 -18.21 -11.24 0.57
N GLU A 161 -17.47 -11.62 1.60
CA GLU A 161 -18.02 -12.30 2.78
C GLU A 161 -18.39 -11.35 3.92
N THR A 162 -17.91 -10.11 3.91
CA THR A 162 -18.15 -9.15 5.00
C THR A 162 -18.28 -7.75 4.43
N VAL A 163 -18.90 -6.85 5.20
CA VAL A 163 -18.91 -5.43 4.82
C VAL A 163 -17.50 -4.88 4.94
N ILE A 164 -17.00 -4.31 3.85
CA ILE A 164 -15.71 -3.63 3.83
C ILE A 164 -15.82 -2.42 4.76
N ARG A 165 -14.98 -2.38 5.79
CA ARG A 165 -14.90 -1.20 6.68
C ARG A 165 -14.49 0.03 5.87
N LEU A 166 -14.87 1.22 6.30
CA LEU A 166 -14.29 2.47 5.80
C LEU A 166 -12.97 2.75 6.54
N CYS A 167 -11.98 3.33 5.86
CA CYS A 167 -10.74 3.79 6.47
C CYS A 167 -10.48 5.19 5.95
N THR A 168 -10.44 6.15 6.88
CA THR A 168 -10.29 7.57 6.56
C THR A 168 -8.97 7.84 5.83
N THR A 169 -7.94 7.04 6.06
CA THR A 169 -6.60 7.18 5.45
C THR A 169 -6.37 6.24 4.26
N ARG A 170 -7.34 5.42 3.84
CA ARG A 170 -7.20 4.51 2.68
C ARG A 170 -8.51 4.40 1.89
N PHE A 171 -9.19 5.54 1.75
CA PHE A 171 -10.48 5.66 1.09
C PHE A 171 -10.45 5.14 -0.36
N VAL A 172 -9.39 5.46 -1.11
CA VAL A 172 -9.27 5.08 -2.54
C VAL A 172 -8.60 3.71 -2.73
N GLU A 173 -7.69 3.32 -1.84
CA GLU A 173 -6.89 2.09 -1.99
C GLU A 173 -7.72 0.80 -1.88
N ARG A 174 -8.91 0.84 -1.28
CA ARG A 174 -9.75 -0.36 -1.09
C ARG A 174 -10.48 -0.84 -2.34
N GLY A 175 -10.66 0.02 -3.34
CA GLY A 175 -11.29 -0.35 -4.62
C GLY A 175 -10.35 -1.06 -5.61
N MET A 176 -9.05 -1.14 -5.29
CA MET A 176 -8.02 -1.70 -6.18
C MET A 176 -7.63 -3.15 -5.86
N ARG A 177 -8.28 -3.80 -4.88
CA ARG A 177 -8.13 -5.25 -4.69
C ARG A 177 -8.92 -5.95 -5.79
N GLN A 178 -8.25 -6.26 -6.91
CA GLN A 178 -8.77 -7.14 -7.96
C GLN A 178 -8.58 -8.60 -7.57
#